data_AF-A0A5J4TPX6-F1
#
_entry.id   AF-A0A5J4TPX6-F1
#
_cell.length_a   1.000
_cell.length_b   1.000
_cell.length_c   1.000
_cell.angle_alpha   90.00
_cell.angle_beta   90.00
_cell.angle_gamma   90.00
#
_symmetry.space_group_name_H-M   'P 1'
#
loop_
_entity.id
_entity.type
_entity.pdbx_description
1 polymer ?
#
loop_
_entity_poly.entity_id
_entity_poly.type
_entity_poly.pdbx_seq_one_letter_code
_entity_poly.pdbx_strand_id
1 'polypeptide(L)'
;MELARQTHFRGYYLLNADIINLASSATGDFAFSAESGTVWMYESAWYDSGQLVPDQVTPASDELPIVDGTASAGISTSYSRGDHVHPQQLTYDNDITATKFIKTGGTATQILLANGDTTTIDSKISRQYNASAGGWIRLCNFPAGASVGSPFIEFKIYSAYNAVQTIKLVPYYTVNGINTVYGIFTAPVKVSSYYDIEQGVNQLFHNHSGSGTSAIYSAYVRLESAGTVTIVVSDQSTYYTNRITEILTQDVVQGVANGTQIPITYDLANGGIINNMIQANGKQVKQMIGH
;
A
#
# COMPACT_ATOMS: atom_id res chain seq x y z
N MET A 1 34.04 -54.09 22.41
CA MET A 1 34.41 -54.77 21.15
C MET A 1 35.32 -53.88 20.28
N GLU A 2 36.09 -52.95 20.87
CA GLU A 2 37.05 -52.08 20.15
C GLU A 2 38.48 -52.66 20.19
N LEU A 3 38.79 -53.41 21.25
CA LEU A 3 40.15 -53.83 21.60
C LEU A 3 40.70 -54.96 20.69
N ALA A 4 39.83 -55.75 20.06
CA ALA A 4 40.23 -56.84 19.14
C ALA A 4 40.49 -56.36 17.70
N ARG A 5 40.06 -55.14 17.32
CA ARG A 5 40.32 -54.58 15.99
C ARG A 5 41.68 -53.90 15.88
N GLN A 6 42.33 -53.58 17.01
CA GLN A 6 43.66 -52.96 17.00
C GLN A 6 44.79 -53.93 16.67
N THR A 7 44.61 -55.24 16.89
CA THR A 7 45.66 -56.25 16.61
C THR A 7 45.82 -56.60 15.13
N HIS A 8 44.80 -56.32 14.31
CA HIS A 8 44.73 -56.66 12.88
C HIS A 8 44.87 -55.45 11.96
N PHE A 9 44.86 -54.23 12.51
CA PHE A 9 45.04 -53.03 11.72
C PHE A 9 46.50 -52.86 11.32
N ARG A 10 46.78 -52.80 10.02
CA ARG A 10 48.15 -52.71 9.49
C ARG A 10 48.60 -51.29 9.15
N GLY A 11 47.68 -50.34 9.00
CA GLY A 11 48.00 -48.93 8.81
C GLY A 11 47.26 -48.29 7.63
N TYR A 12 47.64 -47.04 7.36
CA TYR A 12 47.21 -46.25 6.20
C TYR A 12 48.34 -46.22 5.16
N TYR A 13 48.01 -46.53 3.91
CA TYR A 13 48.97 -46.59 2.80
C TYR A 13 48.50 -45.70 1.66
N LEU A 14 49.46 -45.05 1.00
CA LEU A 14 49.14 -44.20 -0.15
C LEU A 14 48.83 -45.01 -1.41
N LEU A 15 49.50 -46.15 -1.62
CA LEU A 15 49.40 -46.96 -2.82
C LEU A 15 48.91 -48.38 -2.50
N ASN A 16 48.04 -48.92 -3.35
CA ASN A 16 47.53 -50.30 -3.26
C ASN A 16 48.67 -51.33 -3.34
N ALA A 17 49.71 -51.01 -4.12
CA ALA A 17 50.88 -51.88 -4.28
C ALA A 17 51.64 -52.07 -2.95
N ASP A 18 51.67 -51.07 -2.08
CA ASP A 18 52.34 -51.18 -0.77
C ASP A 18 51.57 -52.13 0.15
N ILE A 19 50.24 -52.12 0.07
CA ILE A 19 49.37 -53.03 0.83
C ILE A 19 49.58 -54.48 0.37
N ILE A 20 49.57 -54.73 -0.95
CA ILE A 20 49.76 -56.08 -1.51
C ILE A 20 51.10 -56.69 -1.10
N ASN A 21 52.13 -55.86 -0.91
CA ASN A 21 53.48 -56.28 -0.54
C ASN A 21 53.75 -56.30 0.97
N LEU A 22 52.72 -56.14 1.82
CA LEU A 22 52.90 -56.18 3.27
C LEU A 22 53.39 -57.55 3.74
N ALA A 23 54.54 -57.56 4.41
CA ALA A 23 55.09 -58.77 5.02
C ALA A 23 54.37 -59.10 6.34
N SER A 24 54.34 -60.39 6.70
CA SER A 24 53.81 -60.89 7.98
C SER A 24 52.30 -60.64 8.19
N SER A 25 51.50 -60.72 7.12
CA SER A 25 50.04 -60.65 7.17
C SER A 25 49.40 -61.95 7.64
N ALA A 26 48.31 -61.84 8.36
CA ALA A 26 47.49 -62.93 8.88
C ALA A 26 46.02 -62.72 8.51
N THR A 27 45.26 -63.81 8.42
CA THR A 27 43.83 -63.75 8.11
C THR A 27 43.10 -62.83 9.10
N GLY A 28 42.34 -61.88 8.56
CA GLY A 28 41.62 -60.87 9.34
C GLY A 28 42.33 -59.52 9.43
N ASP A 29 43.57 -59.41 8.93
CA ASP A 29 44.25 -58.13 8.83
C ASP A 29 43.56 -57.18 7.85
N PHE A 30 43.61 -55.89 8.16
CA PHE A 30 43.06 -54.86 7.28
C PHE A 30 43.96 -53.62 7.23
N ALA A 31 43.97 -52.96 6.08
CA ALA A 31 44.71 -51.74 5.81
C ALA A 31 43.81 -50.74 5.08
N PHE A 32 44.12 -49.46 5.18
CA PHE A 32 43.36 -48.41 4.50
C PHE A 32 44.18 -47.86 3.33
N SER A 33 43.57 -47.80 2.16
CA SER A 33 44.20 -47.26 0.95
C SER A 33 43.69 -45.87 0.64
N ALA A 34 44.61 -44.91 0.50
CA ALA A 34 44.29 -43.59 -0.02
C ALA A 34 44.08 -43.58 -1.55
N GLU A 35 44.73 -44.49 -2.29
CA GLU A 35 44.61 -44.59 -3.74
C GLU A 35 43.22 -45.07 -4.17
N SER A 36 42.67 -46.09 -3.50
CA SER A 36 41.32 -46.60 -3.80
C SER A 36 40.22 -46.00 -2.93
N GLY A 37 40.57 -45.34 -1.82
CA GLY A 37 39.58 -44.85 -0.84
C GLY A 37 38.87 -45.97 -0.08
N THR A 38 39.40 -47.19 -0.13
CA THR A 38 38.77 -48.40 0.42
C THR A 38 39.62 -49.11 1.47
N VAL A 39 38.96 -49.94 2.27
CA VAL A 39 39.56 -50.88 3.19
C VAL A 39 40.00 -52.11 2.40
N TRP A 40 41.28 -52.44 2.51
CA TRP A 40 41.83 -53.69 2.00
C TRP A 40 41.85 -54.73 3.12
N MET A 41 41.55 -55.99 2.80
CA MET A 41 41.49 -57.09 3.75
C MET A 41 42.40 -58.24 3.32
N TYR A 42 42.97 -58.93 4.31
CA TYR A 42 43.80 -60.10 4.08
C TYR A 42 43.10 -61.38 4.55
N GLU A 43 42.96 -62.33 3.63
CA GLU A 43 42.56 -63.71 3.93
C GLU A 43 43.69 -64.67 3.60
N SER A 44 43.83 -65.01 2.31
CA SER A 44 44.99 -65.73 1.74
C SER A 44 45.86 -64.83 0.85
N ALA A 45 45.31 -63.68 0.44
CA ALA A 45 45.98 -62.58 -0.26
C ALA A 45 45.23 -61.28 0.07
N TRP A 46 45.87 -60.14 -0.15
CA TRP A 46 45.23 -58.83 -0.04
C TRP A 46 44.22 -58.62 -1.16
N TYR A 47 43.00 -58.22 -0.80
CA TYR A 47 41.96 -57.84 -1.75
C TYR A 47 41.25 -56.56 -1.30
N ASP A 48 40.73 -55.82 -2.27
CA ASP A 48 39.89 -54.66 -2.02
C ASP A 48 38.50 -55.12 -1.57
N SER A 49 38.10 -54.77 -0.34
CA SER A 49 36.78 -55.14 0.17
C SER A 49 35.65 -54.29 -0.42
N GLY A 50 35.98 -53.19 -1.11
CA GLY A 50 35.02 -52.19 -1.59
C GLY A 50 34.39 -51.35 -0.47
N GLN A 51 34.73 -51.61 0.80
CA GLN A 51 34.26 -50.81 1.92
C GLN A 51 35.03 -49.49 1.95
N LEU A 52 34.33 -48.36 2.06
CA LEU A 52 34.99 -47.05 2.16
C LEU A 52 35.78 -46.93 3.47
N VAL A 53 36.95 -46.30 3.40
CA VAL A 53 37.70 -45.98 4.63
C VAL A 53 36.86 -45.01 5.48
N PRO A 54 36.65 -45.28 6.79
CA PRO A 54 35.77 -44.45 7.62
C PRO A 54 36.15 -42.97 7.75
N ASP A 55 37.39 -42.60 7.41
CA ASP A 55 37.89 -41.21 7.45
C ASP A 55 37.69 -40.44 6.15
N GLN A 56 37.24 -41.11 5.08
CA GLN A 56 36.81 -40.48 3.83
C GLN A 56 35.48 -39.79 4.10
N VAL A 57 35.53 -38.55 4.60
CA VAL A 57 34.34 -37.70 4.76
C VAL A 57 33.73 -37.45 3.38
N THR A 58 32.50 -37.91 3.16
CA THR A 58 31.70 -37.45 2.02
C THR A 58 31.62 -35.91 2.10
N PRO A 59 32.09 -35.17 1.08
CA PRO A 59 32.00 -33.71 1.10
C PRO A 59 30.54 -33.27 1.27
N ALA A 60 30.34 -32.16 2.00
CA ALA A 60 29.03 -31.54 2.04
C ALA A 60 28.66 -31.01 0.65
N SER A 61 27.36 -31.04 0.35
CA SER A 61 26.83 -30.51 -0.92
C SER A 61 27.13 -29.02 -1.05
N ASP A 62 27.48 -28.58 -2.26
CA ASP A 62 27.58 -27.17 -2.68
C ASP A 62 26.31 -26.67 -3.39
N GLU A 63 25.26 -27.50 -3.44
CA GLU A 63 23.96 -27.15 -4.01
C GLU A 63 23.34 -25.97 -3.25
N LEU A 64 22.80 -25.00 -4.00
CA LEU A 64 22.07 -23.88 -3.44
C LEU A 64 20.79 -24.37 -2.72
N PRO A 65 20.39 -23.78 -1.58
CA PRO A 65 19.14 -24.12 -0.92
C PRO A 65 17.94 -24.00 -1.88
N ILE A 66 17.12 -25.05 -1.95
CA ILE A 66 15.88 -25.06 -2.72
C ILE A 66 14.79 -24.35 -1.89
N VAL A 67 13.99 -23.51 -2.56
CA VAL A 67 12.87 -22.77 -1.92
C VAL A 67 11.74 -23.72 -1.48
N ASP A 68 10.90 -23.25 -0.54
CA ASP A 68 9.84 -23.94 0.20
C ASP A 68 9.29 -25.29 -0.34
N GLY A 69 9.34 -26.31 0.53
CA GLY A 69 8.69 -27.61 0.33
C GLY A 69 8.69 -28.45 1.62
N THR A 70 7.95 -29.57 1.63
CA THR A 70 7.95 -30.51 2.77
C THR A 70 9.24 -31.34 2.77
N ALA A 71 10.12 -31.11 3.75
CA ALA A 71 11.27 -31.98 3.96
C ALA A 71 10.80 -33.37 4.42
N SER A 72 11.27 -34.43 3.77
CA SER A 72 11.10 -35.81 4.22
C SER A 72 12.49 -36.44 4.41
N ALA A 73 12.67 -37.13 5.53
CA ALA A 73 13.92 -37.81 5.83
C ALA A 73 14.22 -38.87 4.75
N GLY A 74 15.39 -38.79 4.13
CA GLY A 74 15.88 -39.79 3.17
C GLY A 74 15.57 -39.54 1.68
N ILE A 75 15.05 -38.36 1.30
CA ILE A 75 14.83 -38.04 -0.13
C ILE A 75 16.12 -37.52 -0.80
N SER A 76 16.95 -36.76 -0.08
CA SER A 76 18.22 -36.26 -0.59
C SER A 76 19.33 -37.28 -0.39
N THR A 77 20.05 -37.63 -1.45
CA THR A 77 21.33 -38.35 -1.38
C THR A 77 22.51 -37.44 -1.03
N SER A 78 22.28 -36.13 -0.97
CA SER A 78 23.27 -35.09 -0.69
C SER A 78 23.30 -34.75 0.81
N TYR A 79 24.50 -34.69 1.40
CA TYR A 79 24.70 -34.29 2.80
C TYR A 79 24.68 -32.75 2.93
N SER A 80 23.73 -32.22 3.70
CA SER A 80 23.69 -30.80 4.09
C SER A 80 24.30 -30.61 5.48
N ARG A 81 25.04 -29.52 5.69
CA ARG A 81 25.47 -29.12 7.04
C ARG A 81 24.24 -28.67 7.83
N GLY A 82 24.11 -29.14 9.06
CA GLY A 82 22.93 -28.93 9.91
C GLY A 82 22.78 -27.51 10.48
N ASP A 83 23.62 -26.55 10.07
CA ASP A 83 23.61 -25.16 10.53
C ASP A 83 22.75 -24.23 9.66
N HIS A 84 21.95 -24.78 8.74
CA HIS A 84 21.03 -23.99 7.91
C HIS A 84 19.81 -23.49 8.70
N VAL A 85 19.59 -22.17 8.69
CA VAL A 85 18.41 -21.51 9.29
C VAL A 85 17.52 -20.95 8.16
N HIS A 86 16.27 -21.41 8.08
CA HIS A 86 15.27 -20.78 7.22
C HIS A 86 14.74 -19.49 7.89
N PRO A 87 14.80 -18.32 7.22
CA PRO A 87 14.07 -17.14 7.67
C PRO A 87 12.57 -17.45 7.70
N GLN A 88 11.92 -17.17 8.82
CA GLN A 88 10.50 -17.43 9.02
C GLN A 88 9.66 -16.60 8.01
N GLN A 89 9.03 -17.27 7.04
CA GLN A 89 8.09 -16.65 6.10
C GLN A 89 6.65 -16.97 6.54
N LEU A 90 5.82 -15.94 6.69
CA LEU A 90 4.45 -16.06 7.22
C LEU A 90 3.45 -15.80 6.10
N THR A 91 2.63 -16.81 5.78
CA THR A 91 1.44 -16.65 4.92
C THR A 91 0.22 -16.65 5.83
N TYR A 92 -0.65 -15.65 5.72
CA TYR A 92 -1.78 -15.47 6.62
C TYR A 92 -3.10 -15.48 5.85
N ASP A 93 -3.97 -16.44 6.19
CA ASP A 93 -5.30 -16.60 5.57
C ASP A 93 -6.43 -15.92 6.38
N ASN A 94 -6.09 -15.21 7.45
CA ASN A 94 -7.00 -14.49 8.35
C ASN A 94 -6.36 -13.18 8.87
N ASP A 95 -7.11 -12.40 9.67
CA ASP A 95 -6.65 -11.15 10.28
C ASP A 95 -5.30 -11.31 11.02
N ILE A 96 -4.36 -10.43 10.69
CA ILE A 96 -3.01 -10.44 11.25
C ILE A 96 -2.97 -9.51 12.46
N THR A 97 -2.76 -10.06 13.65
CA THR A 97 -2.44 -9.25 14.84
C THR A 97 -0.94 -8.98 14.88
N ALA A 98 -0.52 -7.85 14.32
CA ALA A 98 0.89 -7.52 14.15
C ALA A 98 1.39 -6.58 15.26
N THR A 99 1.60 -7.09 16.48
CA THR A 99 1.94 -6.27 17.68
C THR A 99 3.22 -5.44 17.56
N LYS A 100 4.12 -5.75 16.62
CA LYS A 100 5.32 -4.96 16.31
C LYS A 100 5.15 -3.89 15.23
N PHE A 101 4.06 -3.94 14.46
CA PHE A 101 3.67 -2.92 13.46
C PHE A 101 2.63 -1.94 14.02
N ILE A 102 2.14 -2.20 15.24
CA ILE A 102 1.39 -1.23 16.02
C ILE A 102 2.40 -0.25 16.62
N LYS A 103 2.41 1.01 16.15
CA LYS A 103 3.19 2.07 16.79
C LYS A 103 2.75 2.17 18.25
N THR A 104 3.68 2.00 19.19
CA THR A 104 3.39 2.14 20.63
C THR A 104 2.81 3.53 20.92
N GLY A 105 1.57 3.59 21.43
CA GLY A 105 0.85 4.85 21.70
C GLY A 105 0.00 5.42 20.56
N GLY A 106 -0.15 4.73 19.41
CA GLY A 106 -1.07 5.14 18.34
C GLY A 106 -2.56 4.96 18.70
N THR A 107 -3.44 5.75 18.10
CA THR A 107 -4.91 5.64 18.28
C THR A 107 -5.54 4.83 17.16
N ALA A 108 -6.70 4.22 17.39
CA ALA A 108 -7.44 3.46 16.37
C ALA A 108 -7.95 4.30 15.18
N THR A 109 -7.73 5.63 15.20
CA THR A 109 -8.17 6.60 14.18
C THR A 109 -7.07 7.00 13.21
N GLN A 110 -5.95 6.25 13.20
CA GLN A 110 -4.77 6.51 12.40
C GLN A 110 -4.55 5.44 11.34
N ILE A 111 -4.35 5.85 10.09
CA ILE A 111 -3.95 4.98 9.00
C ILE A 111 -2.42 5.00 8.90
N LEU A 112 -1.80 3.82 8.90
CA LEU A 112 -0.37 3.64 8.66
C LEU A 112 -0.12 3.64 7.14
N LEU A 113 0.67 4.60 6.66
CA LEU A 113 1.03 4.73 5.25
C LEU A 113 2.22 3.83 4.92
N ALA A 114 2.39 3.47 3.64
CA ALA A 114 3.44 2.55 3.20
C ALA A 114 4.89 3.02 3.47
N ASN A 115 5.11 4.30 3.80
CA ASN A 115 6.41 4.89 4.14
C ASN A 115 6.71 4.91 5.65
N GLY A 116 5.79 4.42 6.50
CA GLY A 116 5.95 4.37 7.95
C GLY A 116 5.36 5.55 8.74
N ASP A 117 4.75 6.53 8.07
CA ASP A 117 4.03 7.64 8.72
C ASP A 117 2.57 7.27 9.06
N THR A 118 1.93 8.05 9.93
CA THR A 118 0.50 7.91 10.23
C THR A 118 -0.27 9.17 9.83
N THR A 119 -1.38 8.99 9.12
CA THR A 119 -2.38 10.04 8.93
C THR A 119 -3.55 9.81 9.85
N THR A 120 -4.18 10.86 10.37
CA THR A 120 -5.53 10.69 10.90
C THR A 120 -6.47 10.40 9.75
N ILE A 121 -7.56 9.70 10.03
CA ILE A 121 -8.68 9.61 9.08
C ILE A 121 -9.15 11.02 8.65
N ASP A 122 -8.94 12.07 9.47
CA ASP A 122 -9.28 13.47 9.20
C ASP A 122 -8.39 14.20 8.17
N SER A 123 -7.22 13.66 7.78
CA SER A 123 -6.32 14.39 6.87
C SER A 123 -6.60 14.07 5.40
N LYS A 124 -6.72 15.17 4.65
CA LYS A 124 -6.98 15.28 3.22
C LYS A 124 -6.74 14.03 2.38
N ILE A 125 -7.83 13.33 2.04
CA ILE A 125 -7.82 12.29 1.00
C ILE A 125 -8.01 12.93 -0.37
N SER A 126 -7.38 12.36 -1.40
CA SER A 126 -7.50 12.85 -2.77
C SER A 126 -7.80 11.72 -3.75
N ARG A 127 -8.51 12.04 -4.83
CA ARG A 127 -8.80 11.09 -5.91
C ARG A 127 -8.82 11.80 -7.26
N GLN A 128 -8.33 11.10 -8.27
CA GLN A 128 -8.39 11.52 -9.67
C GLN A 128 -9.64 10.94 -10.35
N TYR A 129 -10.35 11.79 -11.09
CA TYR A 129 -11.54 11.47 -11.87
C TYR A 129 -11.32 11.82 -13.33
N ASN A 130 -11.91 11.01 -14.22
CA ASN A 130 -11.94 11.27 -15.64
C ASN A 130 -13.40 11.21 -16.09
N ALA A 131 -13.91 12.29 -16.70
CA ALA A 131 -15.29 12.31 -17.19
C ALA A 131 -15.40 13.03 -18.53
N SER A 132 -16.42 12.67 -19.31
CA SER A 132 -16.84 13.40 -20.51
C SER A 132 -17.45 14.75 -20.13
N ALA A 133 -17.55 15.66 -21.11
CA ALA A 133 -18.21 16.95 -20.91
C ALA A 133 -19.65 16.73 -20.40
N GLY A 134 -20.01 17.43 -19.34
CA GLY A 134 -21.30 17.28 -18.67
C GLY A 134 -21.41 16.07 -17.73
N GLY A 135 -20.34 15.29 -17.55
CA GLY A 135 -20.27 14.20 -16.57
C GLY A 135 -20.31 14.70 -15.13
N TRP A 136 -20.82 13.85 -14.25
CA TRP A 136 -21.07 14.17 -12.85
C TRP A 136 -20.18 13.33 -11.94
N ILE A 137 -19.54 13.96 -10.96
CA ILE A 137 -18.71 13.29 -9.96
C ILE A 137 -19.43 13.35 -8.62
N ARG A 138 -19.66 12.19 -8.00
CA ARG A 138 -20.21 12.14 -6.63
C ARG A 138 -19.10 12.40 -5.61
N LEU A 139 -19.23 13.51 -4.89
CA LEU A 139 -18.24 13.97 -3.91
C LEU A 139 -18.32 13.20 -2.60
N CYS A 140 -19.53 13.04 -2.06
CA CYS A 140 -19.76 12.37 -0.78
C CYS A 140 -21.23 12.00 -0.60
N ASN A 141 -21.47 11.13 0.38
CA ASN A 141 -22.79 10.85 0.93
C ASN A 141 -22.89 11.38 2.37
N PHE A 142 -24.09 11.76 2.79
CA PHE A 142 -24.31 12.16 4.17
C PHE A 142 -25.72 11.76 4.63
N PRO A 143 -25.84 10.92 5.67
CA PRO A 143 -27.13 10.51 6.19
C PRO A 143 -27.79 11.68 6.93
N ALA A 144 -29.12 11.77 6.87
CA ALA A 144 -29.86 12.82 7.56
C ALA A 144 -29.83 12.64 9.08
N GLY A 145 -30.25 11.48 9.59
CA GLY A 145 -30.29 11.18 11.02
C GLY A 145 -31.17 12.15 11.84
N ALA A 146 -31.34 11.86 13.13
CA ALA A 146 -31.95 12.78 14.09
C ALA A 146 -30.84 13.55 14.81
N SER A 147 -30.45 14.73 14.32
CA SER A 147 -29.36 15.50 14.92
C SER A 147 -29.42 16.99 14.60
N VAL A 148 -28.64 17.79 15.30
CA VAL A 148 -28.52 19.24 15.06
C VAL A 148 -27.07 19.58 14.77
N GLY A 149 -26.84 20.58 13.92
CA GLY A 149 -25.51 21.07 13.61
C GLY A 149 -25.31 21.36 12.13
N SER A 150 -24.13 21.86 11.81
CA SER A 150 -23.76 22.22 10.43
C SER A 150 -22.31 21.80 10.20
N PRO A 151 -22.06 20.52 9.88
CA PRO A 151 -20.72 20.10 9.52
C PRO A 151 -20.25 20.88 8.29
N PHE A 152 -18.93 21.03 8.17
CA PHE A 152 -18.32 21.85 7.17
C PHE A 152 -17.24 21.06 6.45
N ILE A 153 -17.46 20.78 5.16
CA ILE A 153 -16.49 20.06 4.33
C ILE A 153 -16.04 20.91 3.16
N GLU A 154 -14.73 20.90 2.96
CA GLU A 154 -14.08 21.59 1.85
C GLU A 154 -13.59 20.58 0.83
N PHE A 155 -13.97 20.79 -0.44
CA PHE A 155 -13.42 20.10 -1.59
C PHE A 155 -12.60 21.09 -2.41
N LYS A 156 -11.35 20.75 -2.69
CA LYS A 156 -10.50 21.44 -3.64
C LYS A 156 -10.40 20.62 -4.91
N ILE A 157 -10.81 21.21 -6.01
CA ILE A 157 -10.82 20.59 -7.33
C ILE A 157 -9.66 21.19 -8.11
N TYR A 158 -8.71 20.34 -8.46
CA TYR A 158 -7.55 20.66 -9.27
C TYR A 158 -7.83 20.19 -10.69
N SER A 159 -7.77 21.11 -11.64
CA SER A 159 -7.80 20.76 -13.05
C SER A 159 -6.46 20.21 -13.52
N ALA A 160 -6.43 19.65 -14.74
CA ALA A 160 -5.19 19.23 -15.40
C ALA A 160 -4.17 20.37 -15.59
N TYR A 161 -4.60 21.63 -15.54
CA TYR A 161 -3.75 22.81 -15.66
C TYR A 161 -3.46 23.50 -14.32
N ASN A 162 -3.70 22.81 -13.19
CA ASN A 162 -3.49 23.30 -11.83
C ASN A 162 -4.36 24.50 -11.42
N ALA A 163 -5.45 24.77 -12.14
CA ALA A 163 -6.46 25.70 -11.64
C ALA A 163 -7.17 25.06 -10.45
N VAL A 164 -7.30 25.81 -9.36
CA VAL A 164 -7.94 25.32 -8.13
C VAL A 164 -9.30 25.99 -7.97
N GLN A 165 -10.32 25.15 -7.83
CA GLN A 165 -11.64 25.57 -7.40
C GLN A 165 -11.91 25.02 -6.01
N THR A 166 -12.53 25.83 -5.15
CA THR A 166 -12.90 25.38 -3.80
C THR A 166 -14.41 25.34 -3.69
N ILE A 167 -14.92 24.21 -3.20
CA ILE A 167 -16.33 24.00 -2.88
C ILE A 167 -16.43 23.74 -1.39
N LYS A 168 -17.27 24.51 -0.73
CA LYS A 168 -17.53 24.46 0.71
C LYS A 168 -18.96 23.99 0.91
N LEU A 169 -19.13 22.75 1.35
CA LEU A 169 -20.43 22.13 1.58
C LEU A 169 -20.81 22.25 3.06
N VAL A 170 -22.01 22.78 3.33
CA VAL A 170 -22.56 22.97 4.68
C VAL A 170 -24.00 22.46 4.72
N PRO A 171 -24.25 21.18 5.07
CA PRO A 171 -25.58 20.67 5.31
C PRO A 171 -26.12 21.17 6.66
N TYR A 172 -27.37 21.64 6.69
CA TYR A 172 -28.03 22.10 7.92
C TYR A 172 -28.93 21.00 8.50
N TYR A 173 -28.47 20.40 9.59
CA TYR A 173 -29.15 19.29 10.27
C TYR A 173 -30.19 19.80 11.29
N THR A 174 -31.34 19.15 11.29
CA THR A 174 -32.42 19.32 12.27
C THR A 174 -32.84 17.97 12.84
N VAL A 175 -33.59 18.00 13.94
CA VAL A 175 -34.12 16.78 14.57
C VAL A 175 -34.99 15.92 13.63
N ASN A 176 -35.54 16.52 12.57
CA ASN A 176 -36.38 15.84 11.56
C ASN A 176 -35.59 15.43 10.30
N GLY A 177 -34.26 15.57 10.30
CA GLY A 177 -33.38 15.35 9.15
C GLY A 177 -32.75 16.65 8.63
N ILE A 178 -32.28 16.64 7.39
CA ILE A 178 -31.61 17.79 6.78
C ILE A 178 -32.65 18.73 6.17
N ASN A 179 -32.62 19.99 6.58
CA ASN A 179 -33.55 20.99 6.10
C ASN A 179 -33.07 21.65 4.80
N THR A 180 -31.78 22.02 4.73
CA THR A 180 -31.16 22.68 3.57
C THR A 180 -29.70 22.27 3.44
N VAL A 181 -29.14 22.27 2.23
CA VAL A 181 -27.71 22.09 1.98
C VAL A 181 -27.16 23.35 1.30
N TYR A 182 -26.18 24.00 1.93
CA TYR A 182 -25.52 25.18 1.37
C TYR A 182 -24.18 24.81 0.72
N GLY A 183 -23.84 25.56 -0.33
CA GLY A 183 -22.58 25.43 -1.05
C GLY A 183 -21.99 26.81 -1.30
N ILE A 184 -20.72 27.03 -0.95
CA ILE A 184 -19.97 28.22 -1.36
C ILE A 184 -18.94 27.79 -2.39
N PHE A 185 -18.94 28.46 -3.55
CA PHE A 185 -17.92 28.29 -4.59
C PHE A 185 -16.95 29.46 -4.57
N THR A 186 -15.66 29.15 -4.58
CA THR A 186 -14.64 30.09 -5.01
C THR A 186 -14.29 29.77 -6.46
N ALA A 187 -14.39 30.76 -7.36
CA ALA A 187 -14.10 30.58 -8.79
C ALA A 187 -12.69 29.99 -9.02
N PRO A 188 -12.47 29.23 -10.11
CA PRO A 188 -11.15 28.69 -10.41
C PRO A 188 -10.13 29.82 -10.51
N VAL A 189 -9.07 29.77 -9.69
CA VAL A 189 -8.01 30.77 -9.77
C VAL A 189 -6.96 30.28 -10.77
N LYS A 190 -7.03 30.78 -11.99
CA LYS A 190 -5.91 30.78 -12.94
C LYS A 190 -5.82 32.16 -13.55
N VAL A 191 -4.68 32.82 -13.35
CA VAL A 191 -4.33 34.03 -14.09
C VAL A 191 -3.43 33.57 -15.24
N SER A 192 -4.02 33.24 -16.38
CA SER A 192 -3.26 33.08 -17.63
C SER A 192 -3.00 34.45 -18.26
N SER A 193 -2.07 34.53 -19.22
CA SER A 193 -1.85 35.73 -20.04
C SER A 193 -3.07 36.17 -20.86
N TYR A 194 -4.14 35.36 -20.87
CA TYR A 194 -5.37 35.57 -21.61
C TYR A 194 -6.59 35.89 -20.72
N TYR A 195 -6.43 35.95 -19.38
CA TYR A 195 -7.53 36.19 -18.42
C TYR A 195 -8.73 35.22 -18.55
N ASP A 196 -8.53 34.01 -19.09
CA ASP A 196 -9.60 33.03 -19.24
C ASP A 196 -9.91 32.30 -17.93
N ILE A 197 -11.20 32.22 -17.56
CA ILE A 197 -11.68 31.36 -16.48
C ILE A 197 -11.70 29.93 -17.00
N GLU A 198 -10.89 29.06 -16.38
CA GLU A 198 -10.82 27.66 -16.76
C GLU A 198 -12.14 26.92 -16.44
N GLN A 199 -12.64 26.16 -17.42
CA GLN A 199 -13.92 25.43 -17.38
C GLN A 199 -13.82 24.23 -16.43
N GLY A 200 -13.89 24.49 -15.12
CA GLY A 200 -13.85 23.49 -14.06
C GLY A 200 -15.22 22.87 -13.79
N VAL A 201 -15.60 22.80 -12.51
CA VAL A 201 -16.98 22.51 -12.12
C VAL A 201 -17.78 23.80 -12.12
N ASN A 202 -18.99 23.78 -12.66
CA ASN A 202 -19.89 24.95 -12.64
C ASN A 202 -21.18 24.76 -11.89
N GLN A 203 -21.48 23.53 -11.47
CA GLN A 203 -22.70 23.23 -10.77
C GLN A 203 -22.44 22.26 -9.61
N LEU A 204 -23.04 22.58 -8.46
CA LEU A 204 -23.16 21.68 -7.31
C LEU A 204 -24.63 21.30 -7.17
N PHE A 205 -24.86 20.01 -7.02
CA PHE A 205 -26.17 19.45 -6.84
C PHE A 205 -26.19 18.56 -5.62
N HIS A 206 -27.36 18.42 -5.03
CA HIS A 206 -27.63 17.31 -4.15
C HIS A 206 -28.92 16.61 -4.57
N ASN A 207 -28.99 15.32 -4.31
CA ASN A 207 -30.24 14.59 -4.28
C ASN A 207 -30.32 13.80 -2.98
N HIS A 208 -31.46 13.15 -2.74
CA HIS A 208 -31.61 12.23 -1.63
C HIS A 208 -32.53 11.08 -2.00
N SER A 209 -32.37 9.97 -1.29
CA SER A 209 -33.30 8.85 -1.26
C SER A 209 -33.88 8.71 0.14
N GLY A 210 -35.14 8.26 0.25
CA GLY A 210 -35.85 8.16 1.53
C GLY A 210 -36.44 9.50 2.01
N SER A 211 -36.91 9.53 3.26
CA SER A 211 -37.52 10.72 3.86
C SER A 211 -37.19 10.84 5.35
N GLY A 212 -37.37 12.04 5.89
CA GLY A 212 -37.12 12.35 7.30
C GLY A 212 -35.69 12.00 7.74
N THR A 213 -35.55 11.38 8.91
CA THR A 213 -34.27 11.01 9.51
C THR A 213 -33.58 9.81 8.83
N SER A 214 -34.32 9.08 7.98
CA SER A 214 -33.79 7.91 7.24
C SER A 214 -33.25 8.26 5.86
N ALA A 215 -33.36 9.53 5.44
CA ALA A 215 -32.88 9.95 4.13
C ALA A 215 -31.35 9.93 4.04
N ILE A 216 -30.82 9.56 2.88
CA ILE A 216 -29.39 9.68 2.54
C ILE A 216 -29.26 10.70 1.43
N TYR A 217 -28.44 11.71 1.67
CA TYR A 217 -28.15 12.76 0.71
C TYR A 217 -26.83 12.50 0.02
N SER A 218 -26.74 12.85 -1.25
CA SER A 218 -25.51 12.74 -2.05
C SER A 218 -25.21 14.08 -2.69
N ALA A 219 -23.96 14.54 -2.61
CA ALA A 219 -23.50 15.75 -3.28
C ALA A 219 -22.73 15.43 -4.56
N TYR A 220 -23.04 16.16 -5.63
CA TYR A 220 -22.45 15.97 -6.96
C TYR A 220 -21.94 17.28 -7.52
N VAL A 221 -20.87 17.18 -8.29
CA VAL A 221 -20.38 18.26 -9.13
C VAL A 221 -20.45 17.88 -10.59
N ARG A 222 -20.78 18.83 -11.45
CA ARG A 222 -20.78 18.64 -12.90
C ARG A 222 -19.54 19.25 -13.53
N LEU A 223 -18.85 18.50 -14.37
CA LEU A 223 -17.76 19.04 -15.20
C LEU A 223 -18.34 19.75 -16.43
N GLU A 224 -17.86 20.96 -16.71
CA GLU A 224 -18.21 21.70 -17.94
C GLU A 224 -17.56 21.11 -19.18
N SER A 225 -16.32 20.66 -19.04
CA SER A 225 -15.52 20.13 -20.14
C SER A 225 -15.07 18.70 -19.85
N ALA A 226 -14.80 17.94 -20.91
CA ALA A 226 -14.22 16.61 -20.76
C ALA A 226 -12.79 16.75 -20.24
N GLY A 227 -12.41 15.95 -19.26
CA GLY A 227 -11.07 16.02 -18.72
C GLY A 227 -10.84 15.26 -17.43
N THR A 228 -9.60 15.37 -16.98
CA THR A 228 -9.14 14.83 -15.70
C THR A 228 -9.18 15.91 -14.63
N VAL A 229 -9.77 15.59 -13.48
CA VAL A 229 -9.71 16.45 -12.28
C VAL A 229 -9.22 15.64 -11.09
N THR A 230 -8.44 16.27 -10.22
CA THR A 230 -8.07 15.71 -8.92
C THR A 230 -8.85 16.45 -7.85
N ILE A 231 -9.62 15.71 -7.05
CA ILE A 231 -10.40 16.29 -5.96
C ILE A 231 -9.74 15.90 -4.65
N VAL A 232 -9.39 16.90 -3.86
CA VAL A 232 -8.91 16.77 -2.49
C VAL A 232 -10.04 17.20 -1.57
N VAL A 233 -10.33 16.42 -0.55
CA VAL A 233 -11.35 16.77 0.46
C VAL A 233 -10.69 17.06 1.79
N SER A 234 -11.30 17.89 2.63
CA SER A 234 -10.89 18.13 4.01
C SER A 234 -12.14 18.29 4.86
N ASP A 235 -12.27 17.53 5.96
CA ASP A 235 -13.25 17.86 6.99
C ASP A 235 -12.74 19.10 7.74
N GLN A 236 -13.56 20.14 7.80
CA GLN A 236 -13.28 21.41 8.49
C GLN A 236 -14.27 21.63 9.63
N SER A 237 -15.05 20.61 9.97
CA SER A 237 -16.01 20.65 11.07
C SER A 237 -15.29 20.75 12.40
N THR A 238 -15.70 21.70 13.25
CA THR A 238 -15.23 21.80 14.63
C THR A 238 -16.07 20.96 15.61
N TYR A 239 -17.27 20.56 15.17
CA TYR A 239 -18.19 19.68 15.89
C TYR A 239 -18.79 18.68 14.91
N TYR A 240 -19.10 17.48 15.39
CA TYR A 240 -19.65 16.40 14.55
C TYR A 240 -18.75 16.00 13.38
N THR A 241 -17.43 16.00 13.62
CA THR A 241 -16.45 15.38 12.71
C THR A 241 -16.88 13.93 12.46
N ASN A 242 -16.77 13.46 11.23
CA ASN A 242 -17.28 12.14 10.76
C ASN A 242 -18.79 12.05 10.40
N ARG A 243 -19.52 13.16 10.23
CA ARG A 243 -20.93 13.12 9.76
C ARG A 243 -21.09 12.76 8.28
N ILE A 244 -20.11 13.11 7.47
CA ILE A 244 -20.13 12.86 6.04
C ILE A 244 -19.37 11.58 5.79
N THR A 245 -20.00 10.69 5.04
CA THR A 245 -19.56 9.33 4.79
C THR A 245 -19.23 9.14 3.31
N GLU A 246 -18.49 8.09 2.98
CA GLU A 246 -18.20 7.73 1.58
C GLU A 246 -17.66 8.92 0.78
N ILE A 247 -16.59 9.53 1.28
CA ILE A 247 -15.99 10.70 0.67
C ILE A 247 -15.11 10.27 -0.52
N LEU A 248 -15.17 11.02 -1.63
CA LEU A 248 -14.51 10.72 -2.90
C LEU A 248 -14.83 9.29 -3.38
N THR A 249 -16.10 9.03 -3.66
CA THR A 249 -16.55 7.72 -4.20
C THR A 249 -16.09 7.50 -5.66
N GLN A 250 -16.13 6.26 -6.15
CA GLN A 250 -15.62 5.88 -7.47
C GLN A 250 -16.52 6.30 -8.66
N ASP A 251 -17.67 6.93 -8.39
CA ASP A 251 -18.72 7.04 -9.41
C ASP A 251 -18.65 8.38 -10.18
N VAL A 252 -18.25 8.28 -11.45
CA VAL A 252 -18.59 9.26 -12.48
C VAL A 252 -19.90 8.81 -13.15
N VAL A 253 -20.94 9.63 -13.09
CA VAL A 253 -22.27 9.31 -13.66
C VAL A 253 -22.66 10.29 -14.76
N GLN A 254 -23.53 9.84 -15.67
CA GLN A 254 -23.98 10.66 -16.81
C GLN A 254 -25.15 11.61 -16.46
N GLY A 255 -25.77 11.44 -15.29
CA GLY A 255 -26.86 12.30 -14.81
C GLY A 255 -27.18 12.07 -13.33
N VAL A 256 -27.87 13.03 -12.72
CA VAL A 256 -28.33 12.98 -11.32
C VAL A 256 -29.86 13.03 -11.32
N ALA A 257 -30.51 11.94 -10.90
CA ALA A 257 -31.98 11.89 -10.81
C ALA A 257 -32.50 12.76 -9.65
N ASN A 258 -33.58 13.51 -9.91
CA ASN A 258 -34.26 14.39 -8.94
C ASN A 258 -33.30 15.33 -8.18
N GLY A 259 -32.22 15.78 -8.83
CA GLY A 259 -31.22 16.65 -8.24
C GLY A 259 -31.72 18.08 -8.07
N THR A 260 -31.52 18.63 -6.88
CA THR A 260 -31.70 20.06 -6.60
C THR A 260 -30.35 20.75 -6.77
N GLN A 261 -30.31 21.79 -7.59
CA GLN A 261 -29.12 22.62 -7.72
C GLN A 261 -28.94 23.44 -6.44
N ILE A 262 -27.75 23.36 -5.85
CA ILE A 262 -27.40 24.22 -4.71
C ILE A 262 -27.05 25.60 -5.29
N PRO A 263 -27.72 26.69 -4.84
CA PRO A 263 -27.40 28.03 -5.29
C PRO A 263 -25.93 28.36 -5.09
N ILE A 264 -25.31 28.92 -6.14
CA ILE A 264 -23.89 29.24 -6.15
C ILE A 264 -23.74 30.75 -5.94
N THR A 265 -23.10 31.14 -4.85
CA THR A 265 -22.63 32.51 -4.65
C THR A 265 -21.16 32.57 -5.04
N TYR A 266 -20.84 33.28 -6.12
CA TYR A 266 -19.45 33.52 -6.50
C TYR A 266 -18.83 34.56 -5.57
N ASP A 267 -18.02 34.12 -4.61
CA ASP A 267 -17.14 35.01 -3.87
C ASP A 267 -15.92 35.33 -4.75
N LEU A 268 -16.00 36.45 -5.46
CA LEU A 268 -14.88 37.03 -6.18
C LEU A 268 -13.94 37.67 -5.15
N ALA A 269 -13.20 36.83 -4.43
CA ALA A 269 -12.22 37.22 -3.41
C ALA A 269 -11.44 38.49 -3.78
N ASN A 270 -11.00 39.27 -2.79
CA ASN A 270 -10.15 40.45 -2.99
C ASN A 270 -8.97 40.13 -3.92
N GLY A 271 -9.07 40.56 -5.19
CA GLY A 271 -8.15 40.20 -6.28
C GLY A 271 -8.82 39.67 -7.56
N GLY A 272 -10.12 39.38 -7.56
CA GLY A 272 -10.87 39.02 -8.78
C GLY A 272 -10.91 40.15 -9.81
N ILE A 273 -11.12 39.82 -11.10
CA ILE A 273 -11.11 40.78 -12.23
C ILE A 273 -12.03 41.97 -11.98
N ILE A 274 -13.20 41.79 -11.36
CA ILE A 274 -14.12 42.88 -11.02
C ILE A 274 -13.51 43.82 -9.96
N ASN A 275 -12.80 43.28 -8.97
CA ASN A 275 -12.14 44.07 -7.94
C ASN A 275 -10.95 44.86 -8.52
N ASN A 276 -10.20 44.27 -9.46
CA ASN A 276 -9.17 44.97 -10.23
C ASN A 276 -9.76 46.02 -11.19
N MET A 277 -10.91 45.77 -11.81
CA MET A 277 -11.62 46.77 -12.62
C MET A 277 -12.13 47.94 -11.77
N ILE A 278 -12.62 47.69 -10.55
CA ILE A 278 -13.01 48.75 -9.60
C ILE A 278 -11.78 49.55 -9.12
N GLN A 279 -10.65 48.90 -8.85
CA GLN A 279 -9.40 49.60 -8.50
C GLN A 279 -8.83 50.42 -9.66
N ALA A 280 -8.92 49.93 -10.90
CA ALA A 280 -8.51 50.66 -12.10
C ALA A 280 -9.37 51.90 -12.33
N ASN A 281 -10.70 51.80 -12.15
CA ASN A 281 -11.61 52.93 -12.26
C ASN A 281 -11.50 53.92 -11.08
N GLY A 282 -11.19 53.45 -9.87
CA GLY A 282 -10.95 54.30 -8.71
C GLY A 282 -9.70 55.20 -8.86
N LYS A 283 -8.69 54.77 -9.61
CA LYS A 283 -7.53 55.61 -9.97
C LYS A 283 -7.86 56.65 -11.04
N GLN A 284 -8.74 56.35 -11.99
CA GLN A 284 -9.21 57.35 -12.97
C GLN A 284 -10.12 58.41 -12.35
N VAL A 285 -10.92 58.07 -11.34
CA VAL A 285 -11.74 59.05 -10.59
C VAL A 285 -10.85 60.01 -9.77
N LYS A 286 -9.74 59.54 -9.18
CA LYS A 286 -8.80 60.44 -8.48
C LYS A 286 -8.05 61.41 -9.40
N GLN A 287 -7.98 61.14 -10.70
CA GLN A 287 -7.36 62.05 -11.68
C GLN A 287 -8.37 63.07 -12.26
N MET A 288 -9.67 62.90 -12.01
CA MET A 288 -10.73 63.82 -12.44
C MET A 288 -11.22 64.80 -11.35
N ILE A 289 -10.72 64.70 -10.12
CA ILE A 289 -11.08 65.60 -8.99
C ILE A 289 -9.86 66.38 -8.48
N GLY A 290 -8.83 66.49 -9.32
CA GLY A 290 -7.57 67.16 -9.00
C GLY A 290 -7.12 68.10 -10.10
N HIS A 291 -8.00 69.04 -10.50
CA HIS A 291 -7.68 70.32 -11.12
C HIS A 291 -8.81 71.31 -10.85
#